data_AF-J9F8X4-F1
#
_entry.id   AF-J9F8X4-F1
#
_cell.length_a   1.000
_cell.length_b   1.000
_cell.length_c   1.000
_cell.angle_alpha   90.00
_cell.angle_beta   90.00
_cell.angle_gamma   90.00
#
_symmetry.space_group_name_H-M   'P 1'
#
loop_
_entity.id
_entity.type
_entity.pdbx_description
1 polymer ?
#
loop_
_entity_poly.entity_id
_entity_poly.type
_entity_poly.pdbx_seq_one_letter_code
_entity_poly.pdbx_strand_id
1 'polypeptide(L)'
;MVISVAVIANDSSPLYLSVNEKESSREFDIQMFIYCSLDIVDEKVLGANKTLELYLGPLISDQNFKMFKRLHNAYCNSLSNPFYVPGQLIKSKVLDETAKEIFAT
;
A
#
# COMPACT_ATOMS: atom_id res chain seq x y z
N MET A 1 0.32 -12.92 8.44
CA MET A 1 0.29 -13.22 6.99
C MET A 1 -0.29 -12.04 6.26
N VAL A 2 0.48 -11.42 5.35
CA VAL A 2 -0.02 -10.29 4.55
C VAL A 2 -0.81 -10.81 3.36
N ILE A 3 -2.04 -10.30 3.19
CA ILE A 3 -2.99 -10.75 2.16
C ILE A 3 -2.87 -9.90 0.90
N SER A 4 -2.72 -8.58 1.06
CA SER A 4 -2.63 -7.65 -0.07
C SER A 4 -1.84 -6.41 0.34
N VAL A 5 -1.28 -5.76 -0.67
CA VAL A 5 -0.57 -4.49 -0.59
C VAL A 5 -1.12 -3.56 -1.66
N ALA A 6 -1.47 -2.32 -1.28
CA ALA A 6 -1.95 -1.31 -2.21
C ALA A 6 -1.31 0.05 -1.96
N VAL A 7 -1.11 0.80 -3.03
CA VAL A 7 -0.75 2.22 -3.04
C VAL A 7 -1.86 2.95 -3.77
N ILE A 8 -2.53 3.85 -3.05
CA ILE A 8 -3.68 4.61 -3.54
C ILE A 8 -3.27 6.08 -3.62
N ALA A 9 -3.61 6.73 -4.74
CA ALA A 9 -3.41 8.15 -4.94
C ALA A 9 -4.42 8.99 -4.15
N ASN A 10 -4.18 10.30 -4.08
CA ASN A 10 -5.06 11.25 -3.40
C ASN A 10 -6.44 11.41 -4.05
N ASP A 11 -6.60 11.02 -5.32
CA ASP A 11 -7.86 10.97 -6.04
C ASP A 11 -8.56 9.61 -5.92
N SER A 12 -8.13 8.79 -4.96
CA SER A 12 -8.59 7.42 -4.72
C SER A 12 -8.29 6.44 -5.86
N SER A 13 -7.49 6.83 -6.86
CA SER A 13 -7.07 5.92 -7.93
C SER A 13 -5.99 4.94 -7.44
N PRO A 14 -6.06 3.64 -7.78
CA PRO A 14 -5.03 2.68 -7.41
C PRO A 14 -3.79 2.87 -8.28
N LEU A 15 -2.68 3.29 -7.67
CA LEU A 15 -1.37 3.37 -8.34
C LEU A 15 -0.67 2.01 -8.36
N TYR A 16 -0.88 1.20 -7.33
CA TYR A 16 -0.37 -0.15 -7.21
C TYR A 16 -1.36 -0.99 -6.41
N LEU A 17 -1.65 -2.20 -6.86
CA LEU A 17 -2.44 -3.16 -6.08
C LEU A 17 -1.91 -4.55 -6.37
N SER A 18 -1.56 -5.27 -5.31
CA SER A 18 -1.05 -6.64 -5.39
C SER A 18 -1.76 -7.48 -4.34
N VAL A 19 -2.26 -8.64 -4.75
CA VAL A 19 -2.89 -9.61 -3.87
C VAL A 19 -2.05 -10.87 -3.87
N ASN A 20 -1.91 -11.50 -2.70
CA ASN A 20 -1.21 -12.76 -2.56
C ASN A 20 -1.87 -13.82 -3.45
N GLU A 21 -1.09 -14.54 -4.26
CA GLU A 21 -1.58 -15.56 -5.20
C GLU A 21 -2.41 -16.64 -4.51
N LYS A 22 -2.10 -16.95 -3.24
CA LYS A 22 -2.87 -17.91 -2.42
C LYS A 22 -4.31 -17.47 -2.16
N GLU A 23 -4.57 -16.18 -2.30
CA GLU A 23 -5.84 -15.51 -1.97
C GLU A 23 -6.53 -14.94 -3.22
N SER A 24 -6.10 -15.35 -4.41
CA SER A 24 -6.65 -14.87 -5.69
C SER A 24 -8.16 -15.14 -5.84
N SER A 25 -8.67 -16.21 -5.23
CA SER A 25 -10.13 -16.48 -5.21
C SER A 25 -10.95 -15.42 -4.47
N ARG A 26 -10.34 -14.65 -3.57
CA ARG A 26 -10.97 -13.59 -2.77
C ARG A 26 -10.55 -12.18 -3.22
N GLU A 27 -9.91 -12.06 -4.38
CA GLU A 27 -9.33 -10.81 -4.87
C GLU A 27 -10.34 -9.65 -4.86
N PHE A 28 -11.57 -9.90 -5.32
CA PHE A 28 -12.62 -8.88 -5.34
C PHE A 28 -13.00 -8.39 -3.93
N ASP A 29 -13.21 -9.31 -3.00
CA ASP A 29 -13.57 -8.98 -1.61
C ASP A 29 -12.45 -8.22 -0.91
N ILE A 30 -11.19 -8.60 -1.18
CA ILE A 30 -10.00 -7.95 -0.65
C ILE A 30 -9.88 -6.52 -1.20
N GLN A 31 -10.09 -6.34 -2.51
CA GLN A 31 -10.07 -5.01 -3.12
C GLN A 31 -11.20 -4.13 -2.56
N MET A 32 -12.41 -4.67 -2.42
CA MET A 32 -13.53 -3.95 -1.81
C MET A 32 -13.19 -3.52 -0.37
N PHE A 33 -12.59 -4.41 0.42
CA PHE A 33 -12.16 -4.09 1.79
C PHE A 33 -11.13 -2.96 1.83
N ILE A 34 -10.15 -2.96 0.91
CA ILE A 34 -9.17 -1.88 0.79
C ILE A 34 -9.88 -0.55 0.52
N TYR A 35 -10.82 -0.49 -0.41
CA TYR A 35 -11.55 0.75 -0.71
C TYR A 35 -12.39 1.23 0.48
N CYS A 36 -13.10 0.33 1.16
CA CYS A 36 -13.84 0.69 2.37
C CYS A 36 -12.93 1.18 3.51
N SER A 37 -11.68 0.71 3.56
CA SER A 37 -10.71 1.17 4.57
C SER A 37 -10.21 2.60 4.35
N LEU A 38 -10.36 3.16 3.14
CA LEU A 38 -9.88 4.51 2.82
C LEU A 38 -10.60 5.58 3.64
N ASP A 39 -11.91 5.41 3.90
CA ASP A 39 -12.68 6.33 4.74
C ASP A 39 -12.07 6.45 6.15
N ILE A 40 -11.65 5.32 6.73
CA ILE A 40 -10.99 5.26 8.04
C ILE A 40 -9.62 5.93 8.00
N VAL A 41 -8.87 5.73 6.90
CA VAL A 41 -7.56 6.35 6.69
C VAL A 41 -7.72 7.87 6.62
N ASP A 42 -8.67 8.36 5.83
CA ASP A 42 -8.94 9.79 5.67
C ASP A 42 -9.33 10.44 7.01
N GLU A 43 -10.21 9.80 7.78
CA GLU A 43 -10.58 10.29 9.12
C GLU A 43 -9.36 10.40 10.05
N LYS A 44 -8.48 9.38 10.05
CA LYS A 44 -7.24 9.40 10.85
C LYS A 44 -6.24 10.44 10.38
N VAL A 45 -6.10 10.66 9.07
CA VAL A 45 -5.20 11.68 8.51
C VAL A 45 -5.69 13.08 8.89
N LEU A 46 -7.01 13.32 8.88
CA LEU A 46 -7.60 14.60 9.26
C LEU A 46 -7.55 14.87 10.77
N GLY A 47 -7.72 13.81 11.59
CA GLY A 47 -7.67 13.89 13.05
C GLY A 47 -6.28 13.87 13.67
N ALA A 48 -5.25 13.46 12.92
CA ALA A 48 -3.87 13.47 13.39
C ALA A 48 -3.33 14.91 13.52
N ASN A 49 -2.72 15.23 14.67
CA ASN A 49 -1.95 16.46 14.82
C ASN A 49 -0.92 16.54 13.69
N LYS A 50 -0.93 17.65 12.92
CA LYS A 50 -0.15 17.93 11.69
C LYS A 50 1.37 17.71 11.75
N THR A 51 1.92 17.26 12.86
CA THR A 51 3.32 16.90 13.03
C THR A 51 3.59 15.46 12.58
N LEU A 52 3.94 15.32 11.29
CA LEU A 52 5.01 14.45 10.78
C LEU A 52 4.90 12.92 10.80
N GLU A 53 3.87 12.29 11.38
CA GLU A 53 3.79 10.83 11.34
C GLU A 53 3.26 10.30 9.99
N LEU A 54 4.18 9.97 9.08
CA LEU A 54 3.92 9.35 7.77
C LEU A 54 3.41 7.89 7.86
N TYR A 55 3.26 7.36 9.06
CA TYR A 55 2.81 6.00 9.33
C TYR A 55 1.71 6.04 10.39
N LEU A 56 0.47 5.73 9.98
CA LEU A 56 -0.72 5.77 10.83
C LEU A 56 -0.81 4.61 11.84
N GLY A 57 0.23 3.77 11.91
CA GLY A 57 0.17 2.53 12.65
C GLY A 57 -0.72 1.47 11.98
N PRO A 58 -0.84 0.31 12.61
CA PRO A 58 -1.79 -0.69 12.16
C PRO A 58 -3.22 -0.24 12.48
N LEU A 59 -4.16 -0.43 11.55
CA LEU A 59 -5.58 -0.15 11.78
C LEU A 59 -6.21 -1.16 12.74
N ILE A 60 -5.65 -2.37 12.81
CA ILE A 60 -6.06 -3.47 13.69
C ILE A 60 -4.79 -3.99 14.36
N SER A 61 -4.82 -4.28 15.66
CA SER A 61 -3.62 -4.59 16.46
C SER A 61 -2.85 -5.83 15.98
N ASP A 62 -1.94 -5.65 15.03
CA ASP A 62 -0.83 -6.56 14.77
C ASP A 62 0.33 -5.80 14.12
N GLN A 63 1.54 -6.22 14.47
CA GLN A 63 2.82 -5.62 14.10
C GLN A 63 3.05 -5.71 12.59
N ASN A 64 3.80 -4.74 12.03
CA ASN A 64 4.96 -4.98 11.13
C ASN A 64 5.43 -3.70 10.40
N PHE A 65 5.90 -2.71 11.17
CA PHE A 65 6.49 -1.46 10.65
C PHE A 65 7.65 -1.69 9.65
N LYS A 66 8.42 -2.78 9.82
CA LYS A 66 9.55 -3.11 8.93
C LYS A 66 9.12 -3.37 7.49
N MET A 67 7.99 -4.05 7.29
CA MET A 67 7.47 -4.35 5.94
C MET A 67 6.95 -3.09 5.26
N PHE A 68 6.23 -2.24 6.00
CA PHE A 68 5.79 -0.94 5.50
C PHE A 68 6.97 -0.08 5.03
N LYS A 69 8.05 -0.01 5.82
CA LYS A 69 9.25 0.73 5.43
C LYS A 69 9.90 0.20 4.15
N ARG A 70 9.99 -1.13 3.98
CA ARG A 70 10.54 -1.74 2.76
C ARG A 70 9.70 -1.40 1.54
N LEU A 71 8.38 -1.54 1.66
CA LEU A 71 7.44 -1.19 0.60
C LEU A 71 7.53 0.30 0.24
N HIS A 72 7.53 1.16 1.24
CA HIS A 72 7.64 2.61 1.05
C HIS A 72 8.92 2.99 0.29
N ASN A 73 10.06 2.38 0.61
CA ASN A 73 11.30 2.60 -0.13
C ASN A 73 11.20 2.15 -1.59
N ALA A 74 10.59 0.97 -1.87
CA ALA A 74 10.38 0.51 -3.23
C ALA A 74 9.45 1.44 -4.03
N TYR A 75 8.43 1.99 -3.37
CA TYR A 75 7.56 3.03 -3.93
C TYR A 75 8.34 4.31 -4.24
N CYS A 76 9.11 4.86 -3.29
CA CYS A 76 9.93 6.05 -3.50
C CYS A 76 10.94 5.88 -4.64
N ASN A 77 11.56 4.71 -4.76
CA ASN A 77 12.46 4.39 -5.86
C ASN A 77 11.74 4.39 -7.21
N SER A 78 10.50 3.88 -7.23
CA SER A 78 9.68 3.84 -8.45
C SER A 78 9.23 5.24 -8.86
N LEU A 79 8.87 6.11 -7.90
CA LEU A 79 8.54 7.51 -8.14
C LEU A 79 9.74 8.37 -8.57
N SER A 80 10.93 8.07 -8.04
CA SER A 80 12.16 8.80 -8.33
C SER A 80 12.71 8.51 -9.73
N ASN A 81 12.08 7.58 -10.47
CA ASN A 81 12.40 7.29 -11.85
C ASN A 81 12.01 8.50 -12.74
N PRO A 82 12.95 9.14 -13.48
CA PRO A 82 12.65 10.28 -14.35
C PRO A 82 11.62 10.01 -15.45
N PHE A 83 11.40 8.74 -15.80
CA PHE A 83 10.42 8.31 -16.80
C PHE A 83 9.05 7.98 -16.22
N TYR A 84 8.91 8.01 -14.89
CA TYR A 84 7.62 7.81 -14.25
C TYR A 84 6.78 9.08 -14.36
N VAL A 85 5.51 8.91 -14.75
CA VAL A 85 4.54 10.00 -14.81
C VAL A 85 3.63 9.91 -13.58
N PRO A 86 3.57 10.95 -12.73
CA PRO A 86 2.69 10.98 -11.57
C PRO A 86 1.23 10.69 -11.92
N GLY A 87 0.56 9.88 -11.10
CA GLY A 87 -0.83 9.48 -11.30
C GLY A 87 -1.01 8.26 -12.23
N GLN A 88 0.06 7.75 -12.85
CA GLN A 88 -0.01 6.51 -13.61
C GLN A 88 0.25 5.27 -12.75
N LEU A 89 -0.31 4.15 -13.17
CA LEU A 89 -0.03 2.82 -12.62
C LEU A 89 1.47 2.55 -12.56
N ILE A 90 1.96 2.19 -11.38
CA ILE A 90 3.37 1.94 -11.13
C ILE A 90 3.70 0.53 -11.63
N LYS A 91 4.50 0.46 -12.70
CA LYS A 91 5.05 -0.79 -13.23
C LYS A 91 6.51 -0.89 -12.85
N SER A 92 6.81 -1.59 -11.74
CA SER A 92 8.16 -1.70 -11.20
C SER A 92 8.44 -3.12 -10.73
N LYS A 93 9.45 -3.77 -11.34
CA LYS A 93 9.87 -5.12 -10.95
C LYS A 93 10.30 -5.20 -9.49
N VAL A 94 11.01 -4.18 -9.02
CA VAL A 94 11.50 -4.10 -7.63
C VAL A 94 10.33 -4.03 -6.65
N LEU A 95 9.27 -3.29 -7.00
CA LEU A 95 8.07 -3.18 -6.17
C LEU A 95 7.32 -4.53 -6.12
N ASP A 96 7.19 -5.22 -7.26
CA ASP A 96 6.55 -6.53 -7.35
C ASP A 96 7.31 -7.60 -6.57
N GLU A 97 8.63 -7.63 -6.66
CA GLU A 97 9.49 -8.53 -5.88
C GLU A 97 9.35 -8.25 -4.37
N THR A 98 9.36 -6.97 -3.98
CA THR A 98 9.16 -6.57 -2.57
C THR A 98 7.80 -7.01 -2.05
N ALA A 99 6.73 -6.87 -2.84
CA ALA A 99 5.40 -7.34 -2.47
C ALA A 99 5.37 -8.86 -2.29
N LYS A 100 6.01 -9.63 -3.20
CA LYS A 100 6.11 -11.09 -3.09
C LYS A 100 6.87 -11.54 -1.84
N GLU A 101 7.96 -10.86 -1.47
CA GLU A 101 8.68 -11.12 -0.21
C GLU A 101 7.81 -10.87 1.02
N ILE A 102 7.03 -9.77 1.00
CA ILE A 102 6.09 -9.42 2.08
C ILE A 102 5.01 -10.50 2.22
N PHE A 103 4.52 -11.07 1.12
CA PHE A 103 3.54 -12.15 1.13
C PHE A 103 4.10 -13.50 1.63
N ALA A 104 5.41 -13.70 1.51
CA ALA A 104 6.09 -14.91 1.97
C ALA A 104 6.46 -14.89 3.46
N THR A 105 6.30 -13.74 4.13
CA THR A 105 6.58 -13.55 5.57
C THR A 105 5.36 -13.90 6.44
#